data_AF-A0A0B8NUC3-F1
#
_entry.id   AF-A0A0B8NUC3-F1
#
_cell.length_a   1.000
_cell.length_b   1.000
_cell.length_c   1.000
_cell.angle_alpha   90.00
_cell.angle_beta   90.00
_cell.angle_gamma   90.00
#
_symmetry.space_group_name_H-M   'P 1'
#
loop_
_entity.id
_entity.type
_entity.pdbx_description
1 polymer ?
#
loop_
_entity_poly.entity_id
_entity_poly.type
_entity_poly.pdbx_seq_one_letter_code
_entity_poly.pdbx_strand_id
1 'polypeptide(L)'
;MSGLSESALLVKQALEARGLETPMVQNDLSSDEKKERIEYHMREILGLLQLDLTDDSLQETPHRIAKMYVDEIFSGLDYTRFPKITVIENKMDVSEMVRVKDITLTSTCEHHLVTIDGRAAVAISLVARSLVSQRLTVSFASSLSALKSKSA
;
A
#
# COMPACT_ATOMS: atom_id res chain seq x y z
N MET A 1 -18.34 -15.86 0.04
CA MET A 1 -18.49 -14.52 0.65
C MET A 1 -17.09 -13.95 0.78
N SER A 2 -16.83 -12.76 0.21
CA SER A 2 -15.49 -12.17 0.16
C SER A 2 -14.86 -12.10 1.55
N GLY A 3 -13.66 -12.64 1.75
CA GLY A 3 -12.94 -12.62 3.04
C GLY A 3 -12.45 -11.24 3.48
N LEU A 4 -13.08 -10.17 3.01
CA LEU A 4 -12.75 -8.78 3.32
C LEU A 4 -13.53 -8.31 4.54
N SER A 5 -12.92 -7.42 5.33
CA SER A 5 -13.64 -6.71 6.39
C SER A 5 -14.67 -5.74 5.80
N GLU A 6 -15.71 -5.42 6.57
CA GLU A 6 -16.74 -4.45 6.18
C GLU A 6 -16.12 -3.09 5.81
N SER A 7 -15.18 -2.60 6.62
CA SER A 7 -14.48 -1.34 6.36
C SER A 7 -13.67 -1.39 5.05
N ALA A 8 -12.99 -2.50 4.77
CA ALA A 8 -12.24 -2.67 3.53
C ALA A 8 -13.17 -2.59 2.30
N LEU A 9 -14.33 -3.25 2.37
CA LEU A 9 -15.31 -3.24 1.28
C LEU A 9 -15.88 -1.83 1.03
N LEU A 10 -16.23 -1.11 2.11
CA LEU A 10 -16.76 0.25 2.01
C LEU A 10 -15.74 1.23 1.40
N VAL A 11 -14.47 1.14 1.81
CA VAL A 11 -13.41 1.99 1.27
C VAL A 11 -13.17 1.68 -0.20
N LYS A 12 -13.05 0.39 -0.55
CA LYS A 12 -12.87 -0.05 -1.94
C LYS A 12 -13.96 0.50 -2.86
N GLN A 13 -15.22 0.26 -2.52
CA GLN A 13 -16.36 0.73 -3.31
C GLN A 13 -16.39 2.26 -3.45
N ALA A 14 -16.02 2.99 -2.38
CA ALA A 14 -15.98 4.44 -2.40
C ALA A 14 -14.84 5.01 -3.27
N LEU A 15 -13.71 4.29 -3.41
CA LEU A 15 -12.60 4.65 -4.30
C LEU A 15 -12.94 4.33 -5.75
N GLU A 16 -13.50 3.15 -6.02
CA GLU A 16 -13.96 2.71 -7.35
C GLU A 16 -15.02 3.68 -7.90
N ALA A 17 -16.04 4.02 -7.11
CA ALA A 17 -17.10 4.94 -7.52
C ALA A 17 -16.60 6.35 -7.87
N ARG A 18 -15.40 6.72 -7.39
CA ARG A 18 -14.76 8.02 -7.66
C ARG A 18 -13.64 7.94 -8.72
N GLY A 19 -13.33 6.74 -9.23
CA GLY A 19 -12.20 6.54 -10.15
C GLY A 19 -10.84 6.85 -9.51
N LEU A 20 -10.72 6.63 -8.20
CA LEU A 20 -9.48 6.86 -7.44
C LEU A 20 -8.74 5.57 -7.07
N GLU A 21 -9.28 4.42 -7.48
CA GLU A 21 -8.63 3.13 -7.25
C GLU A 21 -7.37 2.98 -8.12
N THR A 22 -6.36 2.28 -7.60
CA THR A 22 -5.17 1.96 -8.38
C THR A 22 -5.56 1.11 -9.60
N PRO A 23 -5.08 1.41 -10.82
CA PRO A 23 -5.41 0.64 -12.02
C PRO A 23 -4.91 -0.81 -11.93
N MET A 24 -5.80 -1.73 -11.58
CA MET A 24 -5.47 -3.15 -11.33
C MET A 24 -6.15 -4.07 -12.32
N VAL A 25 -5.43 -5.12 -12.76
CA VAL A 25 -5.97 -6.22 -13.57
C VAL A 25 -5.92 -7.51 -12.75
N GLN A 26 -6.97 -8.32 -12.82
CA GLN A 26 -7.05 -9.60 -12.12
C GLN A 26 -6.20 -10.67 -12.81
N ASN A 27 -5.58 -11.54 -12.02
CA ASN A 27 -4.98 -12.79 -12.47
C ASN A 27 -5.26 -13.89 -11.45
N ASP A 28 -5.31 -15.14 -11.93
CA ASP A 28 -5.69 -16.30 -11.12
C ASP A 28 -4.48 -16.95 -10.39
N LEU A 29 -3.39 -16.20 -10.19
CA LEU A 29 -2.18 -16.72 -9.54
C LEU A 29 -2.25 -16.54 -8.02
N SER A 30 -1.86 -17.58 -7.30
CA SER A 30 -1.58 -17.52 -5.86
C SER A 30 -0.36 -16.63 -5.56
N SER A 31 -0.22 -16.20 -4.30
CA SER A 31 0.93 -15.39 -3.88
C SER A 31 2.27 -16.12 -4.08
N ASP A 32 2.29 -17.45 -3.91
CA ASP A 32 3.51 -18.23 -4.09
C ASP A 32 3.86 -18.37 -5.59
N GLU A 33 2.88 -18.64 -6.46
CA GLU A 33 3.12 -18.63 -7.92
C GLU A 33 3.57 -17.26 -8.43
N LYS A 34 3.07 -16.17 -7.85
CA LYS A 34 3.54 -14.81 -8.18
C LYS A 34 5.00 -14.63 -7.79
N LYS A 35 5.40 -15.05 -6.59
CA LYS A 35 6.79 -14.96 -6.13
C LYS A 35 7.71 -15.79 -7.02
N GLU A 36 7.35 -17.03 -7.33
CA GLU A 36 8.15 -17.89 -8.20
C GLU A 36 8.37 -17.27 -9.59
N ARG A 37 7.30 -16.74 -10.21
CA ARG A 37 7.41 -16.11 -11.53
C ARG A 37 8.20 -14.80 -11.49
N ILE A 38 7.98 -13.96 -10.48
CA ILE A 38 8.74 -12.71 -10.31
C ILE A 38 10.21 -13.03 -10.06
N GLU A 39 10.52 -14.00 -9.21
CA GLU A 39 11.88 -14.44 -8.92
C GLU A 39 12.60 -14.89 -10.20
N TYR A 40 11.93 -15.71 -11.03
CA TYR A 40 12.45 -16.11 -12.33
C TYR A 40 12.78 -14.89 -13.20
N HIS A 41 11.85 -13.95 -13.35
CA HIS A 41 12.09 -12.75 -14.15
C HIS A 41 13.19 -11.83 -13.58
N MET A 42 13.28 -11.70 -12.26
CA MET A 42 14.35 -10.93 -11.63
C MET A 42 15.71 -11.57 -11.85
N ARG A 43 15.79 -12.91 -11.84
CA ARG A 43 17.02 -13.64 -12.19
C ARG A 43 17.47 -13.32 -13.62
N GLU A 44 16.55 -13.37 -14.57
CA GLU A 44 16.84 -13.00 -15.98
C GLU A 44 17.30 -11.54 -16.09
N ILE A 45 16.63 -10.60 -15.42
CA ILE A 45 17.00 -9.17 -15.43
C ILE A 45 18.41 -8.96 -14.87
N LEU A 46 18.75 -9.57 -13.73
CA LEU A 46 20.08 -9.43 -13.13
C LEU A 46 21.17 -10.07 -14.01
N GLY A 47 20.86 -11.17 -14.70
CA GLY A 47 21.75 -11.77 -15.69
C GLY A 47 22.02 -10.84 -16.88
N LEU A 48 20.99 -10.15 -17.40
CA LEU A 48 21.14 -9.14 -18.45
C LEU A 48 21.98 -7.93 -18.02
N LEU A 49 21.98 -7.61 -16.73
CA LEU A 49 22.85 -6.59 -16.12
C LEU A 49 24.29 -7.10 -15.88
N GLN A 50 24.61 -8.33 -16.29
CA GLN A 50 25.92 -8.96 -16.13
C GLN A 50 26.35 -9.11 -14.66
N LEU A 51 25.37 -9.29 -13.75
CA LEU A 51 25.64 -9.59 -12.36
C LEU A 51 25.89 -11.09 -12.17
N ASP A 52 26.95 -11.44 -11.44
CA ASP A 52 27.30 -12.81 -11.14
C ASP A 52 26.41 -13.37 -10.03
N LEU A 53 25.42 -14.18 -10.39
CA LEU A 53 24.50 -14.81 -9.42
C LEU A 53 25.08 -16.05 -8.74
N THR A 54 26.34 -16.41 -9.01
CA THR A 54 27.08 -17.40 -8.22
C THR A 54 27.72 -16.80 -6.97
N ASP A 55 27.82 -15.47 -6.90
CA ASP A 55 28.20 -14.73 -5.70
C ASP A 55 27.16 -14.93 -4.59
N ASP A 56 27.64 -15.24 -3.39
CA ASP A 56 26.80 -15.57 -2.23
C ASP A 56 25.92 -14.40 -1.78
N SER A 57 26.34 -13.15 -2.02
CA SER A 57 25.54 -11.97 -1.71
C SER A 57 24.38 -11.79 -2.69
N LEU A 58 24.56 -12.21 -3.95
CA LEU A 58 23.61 -11.96 -5.04
C LEU A 58 22.67 -13.13 -5.33
N GLN A 59 23.07 -14.37 -5.05
CA GLN A 59 22.31 -15.59 -5.37
C GLN A 59 20.84 -15.51 -4.92
N GLU A 60 20.59 -14.99 -3.71
CA GLU A 60 19.25 -14.88 -3.12
C GLU A 60 18.53 -13.56 -3.43
N THR A 61 19.16 -12.64 -4.19
CA THR A 61 18.56 -11.34 -4.54
C THR A 61 17.23 -11.47 -5.30
N PRO A 62 17.11 -12.33 -6.34
CA PRO A 62 15.84 -12.52 -7.04
C PRO A 62 14.70 -12.90 -6.08
N HIS A 63 14.98 -13.81 -5.14
CA HIS A 63 14.02 -14.29 -4.16
C HIS A 63 13.59 -13.16 -3.21
N ARG A 64 14.56 -12.40 -2.69
CA ARG A 64 14.29 -11.25 -1.82
C ARG A 64 13.42 -10.19 -2.50
N ILE A 65 13.67 -9.90 -3.78
CA ILE A 65 12.87 -8.92 -4.54
C ILE A 65 11.44 -9.44 -4.76
N ALA A 66 11.28 -10.71 -5.13
CA ALA A 66 9.97 -11.32 -5.32
C ALA A 66 9.12 -11.28 -4.03
N LYS A 67 9.73 -11.68 -2.90
CA LYS A 67 9.10 -11.58 -1.58
C LYS A 67 8.76 -10.14 -1.22
N MET A 68 9.68 -9.19 -1.41
CA MET A 68 9.44 -7.77 -1.13
C MET A 68 8.25 -7.22 -1.93
N TYR A 69 8.15 -7.55 -3.22
CA TYR A 69 7.05 -7.08 -4.07
C TYR A 69 5.70 -7.68 -3.67
N VAL A 70 5.63 -8.99 -3.45
CA VAL A 70 4.34 -9.66 -3.17
C VAL A 70 3.90 -9.46 -1.73
N ASP A 71 4.84 -9.53 -0.78
CA ASP A 71 4.52 -9.61 0.64
C ASP A 71 4.77 -8.31 1.43
N GLU A 72 5.44 -7.31 0.86
CA GLU A 72 5.89 -6.15 1.64
C GLU A 72 5.44 -4.82 1.01
N ILE A 73 6.15 -4.31 0.02
CA ILE A 73 6.00 -2.91 -0.43
C ILE A 73 4.72 -2.67 -1.24
N PHE A 74 4.18 -3.70 -1.89
CA PHE A 74 2.89 -3.62 -2.61
C PHE A 74 1.74 -4.34 -1.89
N SER A 75 1.93 -4.66 -0.61
CA SER A 75 0.90 -5.30 0.22
C SER A 75 -0.42 -4.51 0.28
N GLY A 76 -0.37 -3.18 0.11
CA GLY A 76 -1.56 -2.33 0.07
C GLY A 76 -2.48 -2.55 -1.14
N LEU A 77 -2.04 -3.27 -2.18
CA LEU A 77 -2.89 -3.66 -3.32
C LEU A 77 -3.87 -4.79 -2.97
N ASP A 78 -3.63 -5.50 -1.87
CA ASP A 78 -4.48 -6.57 -1.37
C ASP A 78 -5.35 -6.08 -0.20
N TYR A 79 -6.64 -5.89 -0.47
CA TYR A 79 -7.62 -5.46 0.54
C TYR A 79 -7.79 -6.45 1.71
N THR A 80 -7.30 -7.70 1.62
CA THR A 80 -7.27 -8.60 2.80
C THR A 80 -6.29 -8.11 3.87
N ARG A 81 -5.30 -7.28 3.49
CA ARG A 81 -4.32 -6.66 4.38
C ARG A 81 -4.79 -5.30 4.91
N PHE A 82 -6.02 -4.89 4.62
CA PHE A 82 -6.58 -3.63 5.09
C PHE A 82 -6.66 -3.60 6.63
N PRO A 83 -6.25 -2.50 7.29
CA PRO A 83 -6.14 -2.46 8.74
C PRO A 83 -7.50 -2.54 9.45
N LYS A 84 -7.56 -3.24 10.59
CA LYS A 84 -8.78 -3.38 11.40
C LYS A 84 -9.16 -2.08 12.09
N ILE A 85 -10.11 -1.33 11.52
CA ILE A 85 -10.55 -0.05 12.07
C ILE A 85 -11.27 -0.25 13.42
N THR A 86 -10.86 0.51 14.43
CA THR A 86 -11.54 0.59 15.74
C THR A 86 -12.03 2.02 15.95
N VAL A 87 -13.29 2.13 16.33
CA VAL A 87 -14.02 3.39 16.44
C VAL A 87 -14.65 3.47 17.83
N ILE A 88 -14.42 4.55 18.58
CA ILE A 88 -14.98 4.75 19.93
C ILE A 88 -15.89 5.98 19.96
N GLU A 89 -17.03 5.88 20.63
CA GLU A 89 -18.00 6.97 20.74
C GLU A 89 -17.37 8.27 21.29
N ASN A 90 -17.69 9.41 20.67
CA ASN A 90 -17.21 10.72 21.10
C ASN A 90 -17.99 11.23 22.33
N LYS A 91 -17.85 10.54 23.46
CA LYS A 91 -18.55 10.87 24.72
C LYS A 91 -18.13 12.22 25.32
N MET A 92 -16.97 12.72 24.91
CA MET A 92 -16.38 13.97 25.39
C MET A 92 -16.86 15.18 24.58
N ASP A 93 -17.73 14.96 23.57
CA ASP A 93 -18.27 15.99 22.68
C ASP A 93 -17.18 16.91 22.10
N VAL A 94 -16.05 16.31 21.70
CA VAL A 94 -14.96 17.06 21.08
C VAL A 94 -15.42 17.51 19.70
N SER A 95 -15.61 18.82 19.53
CA SER A 95 -15.95 19.47 18.26
C SER A 95 -14.73 20.00 17.51
N GLU A 96 -13.58 20.03 18.17
CA GLU A 96 -12.30 20.48 17.60
C GLU A 96 -11.68 19.45 16.66
N MET A 97 -10.81 19.92 15.77
CA MET A 97 -10.06 19.07 14.85
C MET A 97 -9.02 18.23 15.61
N VAL A 98 -9.01 16.92 15.35
CA VAL A 98 -7.92 16.05 15.80
C VAL A 98 -6.93 15.89 14.65
N ARG A 99 -5.66 16.21 14.94
CA ARG A 99 -4.57 16.13 13.98
C ARG A 99 -3.51 15.12 14.44
N VAL A 100 -3.16 14.22 13.53
CA VAL A 100 -1.96 13.38 13.63
C VAL A 100 -0.95 13.92 12.62
N LYS A 101 0.26 14.24 13.08
CA LYS A 101 1.34 14.77 12.24
C LYS A 101 2.56 13.85 12.31
N ASP A 102 3.50 14.05 11.39
CA ASP A 102 4.75 13.30 11.32
C ASP A 102 4.52 11.78 11.16
N ILE A 103 3.47 11.39 10.44
CA ILE A 103 3.23 10.00 10.08
C ILE A 103 4.30 9.58 9.06
N THR A 104 5.11 8.58 9.40
CA THR A 104 6.06 7.99 8.45
C THR A 104 5.31 7.40 7.26
N LEU A 105 5.71 7.83 6.07
CA LEU A 105 5.16 7.33 4.80
C LEU A 105 6.32 6.82 3.95
N THR A 106 6.30 5.52 3.70
CA THR A 106 7.14 4.85 2.71
C THR A 106 6.25 4.29 1.60
N SER A 107 6.62 4.59 0.37
CA SER A 107 5.87 4.21 -0.82
C SER A 107 6.84 3.92 -1.98
N THR A 108 6.31 3.64 -3.16
CA THR A 108 7.07 3.32 -4.37
C THR A 108 6.45 4.05 -5.55
N CYS A 109 7.24 4.83 -6.29
CA CYS A 109 6.72 5.51 -7.48
C CYS A 109 6.48 4.49 -8.60
N GLU A 110 5.30 4.47 -9.18
CA GLU A 110 4.94 3.47 -10.19
C GLU A 110 5.70 3.60 -11.52
N HIS A 111 6.23 4.79 -11.82
CA HIS A 111 6.95 5.04 -13.06
C HIS A 111 8.35 4.40 -13.10
N HIS A 112 9.00 4.26 -11.94
CA HIS A 112 10.38 3.75 -11.85
C HIS A 112 10.54 2.61 -10.84
N LEU A 113 9.51 2.33 -10.05
CA LEU A 113 9.52 1.36 -8.96
C LEU A 113 10.60 1.62 -7.89
N VAL A 114 10.95 2.90 -7.69
CA VAL A 114 11.88 3.35 -6.64
C VAL A 114 11.15 3.94 -5.45
N THR A 115 11.83 3.95 -4.30
CA THR A 115 11.30 4.39 -3.01
C THR A 115 10.88 5.86 -3.02
N ILE A 116 9.72 6.12 -2.42
CA ILE A 116 9.26 7.43 -1.97
C ILE A 116 9.35 7.42 -0.45
N ASP A 117 10.14 8.33 0.12
CA ASP A 117 10.25 8.53 1.56
C ASP A 117 9.67 9.90 1.93
N GLY A 118 8.82 9.94 2.96
CA GLY A 118 8.12 11.17 3.32
C GLY A 118 7.37 11.12 4.65
N ARG A 119 6.70 12.24 4.93
CA ARG A 119 5.83 12.40 6.09
C ARG A 119 4.46 12.89 5.67
N ALA A 120 3.42 12.35 6.31
CA ALA A 120 2.05 12.81 6.17
C ALA A 120 1.54 13.48 7.45
N ALA A 121 0.58 14.38 7.27
CA ALA A 121 -0.25 14.89 8.35
C ALA A 121 -1.71 14.72 7.96
N VAL A 122 -2.51 14.14 8.85
CA VAL A 122 -3.93 13.89 8.67
C VAL A 122 -4.67 14.61 9.78
N ALA A 123 -5.73 15.34 9.41
CA ALA A 123 -6.58 16.00 10.37
C ALA A 123 -8.05 15.74 10.04
N ILE A 124 -8.84 15.43 11.07
CA ILE A 124 -10.26 15.08 10.94
C ILE A 124 -11.08 15.82 11.99
N SER A 125 -12.26 16.29 11.59
CA SER A 125 -13.24 16.87 12.50
C SER A 125 -14.16 15.78 13.06
N LEU A 126 -14.44 15.84 14.36
CA LEU A 126 -15.23 14.83 15.08
C LEU A 126 -16.69 15.27 15.32
N VAL A 127 -17.12 16.38 14.72
CA VAL A 127 -18.42 17.05 14.93
C VAL A 127 -19.64 16.13 14.66
N ALA A 128 -19.46 15.01 13.96
CA ALA A 128 -20.55 14.05 13.71
C ALA A 128 -20.23 12.60 14.09
N ARG A 129 -19.00 12.28 14.53
CA ARG A 129 -18.56 10.87 14.66
C ARG A 129 -17.48 10.65 15.73
N SER A 130 -17.46 9.40 16.13
CA SER A 130 -16.54 8.68 17.00
C SER A 130 -15.04 8.80 16.63
N LEU A 131 -14.17 8.69 17.64
CA LEU A 131 -12.71 8.72 17.50
C LEU A 131 -12.19 7.41 16.87
N VAL A 132 -11.30 7.52 15.89
CA VAL A 132 -10.57 6.36 15.33
C VAL A 132 -9.22 6.26 16.04
N SER A 133 -9.00 5.19 16.81
CA SER A 133 -7.72 4.93 17.47
C SER A 133 -6.92 3.91 16.66
N GLN A 134 -5.98 4.38 15.85
CA GLN A 134 -4.92 3.54 15.28
C GLN A 134 -3.60 4.29 15.19
N ARG A 135 -2.49 3.57 15.39
CA ARG A 135 -1.17 3.97 14.88
C ARG A 135 -1.22 3.83 13.36
N LEU A 136 -1.30 4.95 12.66
CA LEU A 136 -1.21 5.00 11.20
C LEU A 136 0.25 4.77 10.79
N THR A 137 0.59 3.54 10.43
CA THR A 137 1.70 3.31 9.49
C THR A 137 1.04 3.03 8.16
N VAL A 138 1.15 3.95 7.21
CA VAL A 138 0.49 3.81 5.91
C VAL A 138 1.55 3.51 4.85
N SER A 139 1.57 2.25 4.40
CA SER A 139 2.26 1.86 3.18
C SER A 139 1.27 2.05 2.02
N PHE A 140 1.44 3.11 1.24
CA PHE A 140 0.65 3.32 0.03
C PHE A 140 1.36 2.68 -1.15
N ALA A 141 0.69 1.77 -1.83
CA ALA A 141 1.03 1.33 -3.18
C ALA A 141 0.08 2.03 -4.17
N SER A 142 0.20 3.35 -4.31
CA SER A 142 -0.60 4.07 -5.32
C SER A 142 0.11 5.29 -5.88
N SER A 143 -0.19 5.57 -7.15
CA SER A 143 0.25 6.72 -7.92
C SER A 143 0.00 8.04 -7.21
N LEU A 144 1.04 8.85 -7.03
CA LEU A 144 0.87 10.28 -6.75
C LEU A 144 0.34 11.08 -7.96
N SER A 145 0.11 10.45 -9.13
CA SER A 145 -0.35 11.17 -10.33
C SER A 145 -1.76 11.76 -10.16
N ALA A 146 -2.62 11.16 -9.33
CA ALA A 146 -3.98 11.65 -9.09
C ALA A 146 -4.04 13.00 -8.33
N LEU A 147 -2.95 13.43 -7.70
CA LEU A 147 -2.88 14.72 -6.97
C LEU A 147 -2.36 15.89 -7.82
N LYS A 148 -1.80 15.63 -9.01
CA LYS A 148 -1.24 16.70 -9.88
C LYS A 148 -2.25 17.33 -10.85
N SER A 149 -3.47 16.81 -10.98
CA SER A 149 -4.44 17.29 -11.99
C SER A 149 -5.46 18.33 -11.49
N LYS A 150 -5.36 18.82 -10.24
CA LYS A 150 -6.30 19.82 -9.69
C LYS A 150 -5.64 21.10 -9.15
N SER A 151 -4.44 21.42 -9.62
CA SER A 151 -3.82 22.74 -9.43
C SER A 151 -3.50 23.36 -10.78
N ALA A 152 -4.54 23.75 -11.49
CA ALA A 152 -4.54 24.76 -12.55
C ALA A 152 -5.94 25.40 -12.58
#